data_AF-A0AAP0I6M1-F1
#
_entry.id   AF-A0AAP0I6M1-F1
#
_cell.length_a   1.000
_cell.length_b   1.000
_cell.length_c   1.000
_cell.angle_alpha   90.00
_cell.angle_beta   90.00
_cell.angle_gamma   90.00
#
_symmetry.space_group_name_H-M   'P 1'
#
loop_
_entity.id
_entity.type
_entity.pdbx_description
1 polymer ?
#
loop_
_entity_poly.entity_id
_entity_poly.type
_entity_poly.pdbx_seq_one_letter_code
_entity_poly.pdbx_strand_id
1 'polypeptide(L)'
;MKSNTSLSGLLKKMCCCGSKSSQAGRIRVYVGQCSNVLSKFELEAYYLNHPLFEALLKLSGEELGYSYEGPLRISCEIDLFKYLLDLLEKRNPLAHYMELQDLISKFYSSR
;
A
#
# COMPACT_ATOMS: atom_id res chain seq x y z
N MET A 1 -39.04 46.50 -9.63
CA MET A 1 -39.68 45.35 -8.95
C MET A 1 -39.08 44.09 -9.57
N LYS A 2 -38.32 43.19 -8.95
CA LYS A 2 -37.81 42.93 -7.59
C LYS A 2 -36.43 42.27 -7.85
N SER A 3 -35.31 42.91 -7.51
CA SER A 3 -34.47 42.63 -6.33
C SER A 3 -34.08 41.16 -6.12
N ASN A 4 -32.76 40.90 -6.20
CA ASN A 4 -31.88 40.08 -5.33
C ASN A 4 -32.46 38.74 -4.80
N THR A 5 -31.70 37.66 -4.66
CA THR A 5 -30.47 37.57 -3.87
C THR A 5 -29.98 36.11 -3.91
N SER A 6 -28.68 35.94 -3.77
CA SER A 6 -28.04 34.82 -3.06
C SER A 6 -27.98 33.45 -3.75
N LEU A 7 -26.89 33.23 -4.50
CA LEU A 7 -26.28 31.92 -4.70
C LEU A 7 -25.58 31.45 -3.40
N SER A 8 -26.32 31.40 -2.29
CA SER A 8 -25.90 30.75 -1.06
C SER A 8 -26.27 29.27 -1.14
N GLY A 9 -25.56 28.55 -1.99
CA GLY A 9 -25.44 27.08 -1.96
C GLY A 9 -24.04 26.63 -1.55
N LEU A 10 -23.20 27.54 -1.05
CA LEU A 10 -22.00 27.20 -0.32
C LEU A 10 -22.41 26.92 1.13
N LEU A 11 -22.40 25.64 1.53
CA LEU A 11 -22.04 25.12 2.87
C LEU A 11 -22.78 23.81 3.17
N LYS A 12 -22.08 22.70 2.90
CA LYS A 12 -21.87 21.52 3.76
C LYS A 12 -21.39 20.43 2.82
N LYS A 13 -20.13 20.45 2.38
CA LYS A 13 -18.98 20.05 3.21
C LYS A 13 -19.41 19.06 4.30
N MET A 14 -19.94 17.93 3.83
CA MET A 14 -19.92 16.67 4.54
C MET A 14 -19.35 15.60 3.60
N CYS A 15 -18.10 15.83 3.17
CA CYS A 15 -17.18 14.71 3.28
C CYS A 15 -16.97 14.58 4.78
N CYS A 16 -17.58 13.57 5.38
CA CYS A 16 -17.30 13.20 6.75
C CYS A 16 -15.83 12.74 6.82
N CYS A 17 -14.89 13.69 6.80
CA CYS A 17 -13.51 13.47 7.21
C CYS A 17 -13.47 13.39 8.74
N GLY A 18 -14.35 12.58 9.31
CA GLY A 18 -14.39 12.22 10.72
C GLY A 18 -13.59 10.94 10.90
N SER A 19 -12.38 11.11 11.41
CA SER A 19 -11.61 10.15 12.22
C SER A 19 -11.73 8.66 11.90
N LYS A 20 -10.66 8.12 11.28
CA LYS A 20 -10.27 6.69 11.28
C LYS A 20 -11.39 5.71 10.95
N SER A 21 -11.79 5.67 9.69
CA SER A 21 -12.29 4.45 9.10
C SER A 21 -11.17 3.84 8.28
N SER A 22 -10.48 2.86 8.86
CA SER A 22 -10.03 1.73 8.05
C SER A 22 -11.29 1.12 7.44
N GLN A 23 -11.79 1.69 6.34
CA GLN A 23 -12.58 0.93 5.39
C GLN A 23 -11.64 -0.17 4.93
N ALA A 24 -11.70 -1.31 5.62
CA ALA A 24 -10.93 -2.49 5.31
C ALA A 24 -11.36 -2.98 3.94
N GLY A 25 -10.73 -2.43 2.91
CA GLY A 25 -10.82 -2.91 1.54
C GLY A 25 -9.73 -3.94 1.36
N ARG A 26 -10.06 -5.09 0.76
CA ARG A 26 -9.04 -6.01 0.27
C ARG A 26 -8.58 -5.57 -1.11
N ILE A 27 -7.28 -5.62 -1.34
CA ILE A 27 -6.67 -5.34 -2.63
C ILE A 27 -5.97 -6.59 -3.16
N ARG A 28 -6.03 -6.77 -4.48
CA ARG A 28 -5.29 -7.80 -5.19
C ARG A 28 -4.05 -7.18 -5.82
N VAL A 29 -2.89 -7.77 -5.57
CA VAL A 29 -1.60 -7.32 -6.10
C VAL A 29 -0.89 -8.46 -6.82
N TYR A 30 -0.11 -8.11 -7.83
CA TYR A 30 0.81 -9.02 -8.51
C TYR A 30 2.22 -8.79 -7.98
N VAL A 31 2.90 -9.85 -7.58
CA VAL A 31 4.23 -9.76 -6.97
C VAL A 31 5.19 -10.63 -7.74
N GLY A 32 6.33 -10.06 -8.10
CA GLY A 32 7.44 -10.76 -8.76
C GLY A 32 8.30 -9.82 -9.60
N GLN A 33 9.58 -10.17 -9.72
CA GLN A 33 10.55 -9.45 -10.54
C GLN A 33 10.30 -9.66 -12.05
N CYS A 34 10.82 -8.76 -12.89
CA CYS A 34 10.55 -8.72 -14.34
C CYS A 34 10.79 -10.05 -15.11
N SER A 35 11.74 -10.88 -14.67
CA SER A 35 12.07 -12.16 -15.33
C SER A 35 11.40 -13.38 -14.71
N ASN A 36 10.59 -13.21 -13.65
CA ASN A 36 10.05 -14.30 -12.84
C ASN A 36 8.53 -14.44 -13.00
N VAL A 37 8.01 -15.62 -12.61
CA VAL A 37 6.57 -15.87 -12.53
C VAL A 37 5.94 -14.89 -11.54
N LEU A 38 4.86 -14.22 -11.93
CA LEU A 38 4.09 -13.36 -11.04
C LEU A 38 3.15 -14.20 -10.17
N SER A 39 3.14 -13.92 -8.87
CA SER A 39 2.17 -14.48 -7.93
C SER A 39 1.14 -13.44 -7.54
N LYS A 40 -0.14 -13.85 -7.47
CA LYS A 40 -1.24 -12.99 -7.07
C LYS A 40 -1.49 -13.13 -5.57
N PHE A 41 -1.57 -12.00 -4.88
CA PHE A 41 -1.88 -11.93 -3.46
C PHE A 41 -3.14 -11.10 -3.22
N GLU A 42 -3.91 -11.45 -2.20
CA GLU A 42 -5.00 -10.63 -1.66
C GLU A 42 -4.62 -10.22 -0.25
N LEU A 43 -4.63 -8.91 0.02
CA LEU A 43 -4.18 -8.36 1.29
C LEU A 43 -5.04 -7.15 1.68
N GLU A 44 -5.04 -6.82 2.96
CA GLU A 44 -5.77 -5.67 3.46
C GLU A 44 -5.12 -4.37 2.98
N ALA A 45 -5.90 -3.49 2.35
CA ALA A 45 -5.39 -2.26 1.72
C ALA A 45 -4.68 -1.33 2.71
N TYR A 46 -4.95 -1.45 4.01
CA TYR A 46 -4.23 -0.66 5.02
C TYR A 46 -2.74 -1.00 5.10
N TYR A 47 -2.30 -2.19 4.67
CA TYR A 47 -0.88 -2.54 4.60
C TYR A 47 -0.11 -1.65 3.62
N LEU A 48 -0.76 -1.09 2.60
CA LEU A 48 -0.12 -0.18 1.66
C LEU A 48 0.35 1.13 2.31
N ASN A 49 -0.23 1.50 3.46
CA ASN A 49 0.20 2.66 4.23
C ASN A 49 1.37 2.35 5.18
N HIS A 50 1.84 1.10 5.21
CA HIS A 50 2.96 0.71 6.06
C HIS A 50 4.29 1.16 5.41
N PRO A 51 5.25 1.73 6.16
CA PRO A 51 6.52 2.23 5.60
C PRO A 51 7.28 1.19 4.76
N LEU A 52 7.27 -0.08 5.19
CA LEU A 52 7.87 -1.19 4.43
C LEU A 52 7.21 -1.41 3.06
N PHE A 53 5.88 -1.28 2.97
CA PHE A 53 5.16 -1.39 1.71
C PHE A 53 5.42 -0.16 0.84
N GLU A 54 5.43 1.04 1.42
CA GLU A 54 5.76 2.28 0.70
C GLU A 54 7.16 2.21 0.08
N ALA A 55 8.14 1.72 0.83
CA ALA A 55 9.50 1.52 0.33
C ALA A 55 9.55 0.49 -0.81
N LEU A 56 8.85 -0.64 -0.69
CA LEU A 56 8.76 -1.65 -1.77
C LEU A 56 8.08 -1.09 -3.02
N LEU A 57 7.00 -0.32 -2.86
CA LEU A 57 6.27 0.30 -3.96
C LEU A 57 7.12 1.35 -4.67
N LYS A 58 7.90 2.13 -3.91
CA LYS A 58 8.83 3.10 -4.48
C LYS A 58 9.87 2.42 -5.37
N LEU A 59 10.54 1.38 -4.86
CA LEU A 59 11.49 0.58 -5.64
C LEU A 59 10.83 -0.02 -6.88
N SER A 60 9.62 -0.57 -6.72
CA SER A 60 8.86 -1.13 -7.83
C SER A 60 8.54 -0.10 -8.90
N GLY A 61 8.19 1.13 -8.52
CA GLY A 61 7.91 2.22 -9.45
C GLY A 61 9.16 2.76 -10.15
N GLU A 62 10.32 2.73 -9.50
CA GLU A 62 11.61 3.07 -10.10
C GLU A 62 11.99 2.04 -11.19
N GLU A 63 11.72 0.76 -10.96
CA GLU A 63 12.03 -0.33 -11.90
C GLU A 63 10.99 -0.48 -13.03
N LEU A 64 9.70 -0.38 -12.73
CA LEU A 64 8.60 -0.62 -13.68
C LEU A 64 8.11 0.66 -14.37
N GLY A 65 8.49 1.82 -13.87
CA GLY A 65 7.94 3.11 -14.26
C GLY A 65 6.60 3.42 -13.58
N TYR A 66 6.33 4.71 -13.36
CA TYR A 66 5.13 5.18 -12.65
C TYR A 66 3.87 5.30 -13.54
N SER A 67 4.00 5.09 -14.85
CA SER A 67 2.88 5.12 -15.79
C SER A 67 2.41 3.70 -16.07
N TYR A 68 1.61 3.14 -15.16
CA TYR A 68 1.02 1.81 -15.34
C TYR A 68 -0.51 1.90 -15.38
N GLU A 69 -1.10 1.37 -16.46
CA GLU A 69 -2.53 1.04 -16.50
C GLU A 69 -2.68 -0.44 -16.14
N GLY A 70 -3.35 -0.74 -15.02
CA GLY A 70 -3.60 -2.12 -14.62
C GLY A 70 -3.56 -2.36 -13.10
N PRO A 71 -3.62 -3.64 -12.69
CA PRO A 71 -3.55 -4.01 -11.28
C PRO A 71 -2.19 -3.68 -10.68
N LEU A 72 -2.17 -3.34 -9.38
CA LEU A 72 -0.96 -2.99 -8.66
C LEU A 72 0.08 -4.12 -8.74
N ARG A 73 1.28 -3.79 -9.26
CA ARG A 73 2.41 -4.71 -9.38
C ARG A 73 3.54 -4.27 -8.45
N ILE A 74 4.06 -5.21 -7.68
CA ILE A 74 5.19 -5.01 -6.77
C ILE A 74 6.37 -5.84 -7.30
N SER A 75 7.44 -5.18 -7.69
CA SER A 75 8.70 -5.80 -8.10
C SER A 75 9.48 -6.17 -6.84
N CYS A 76 9.21 -7.37 -6.32
CA CYS A 76 10.01 -7.97 -5.26
C CYS A 76 9.97 -9.49 -5.35
N GLU A 77 10.90 -10.15 -4.67
CA GLU A 77 10.91 -11.61 -4.55
C GLU A 77 9.63 -12.08 -3.85
N ILE A 78 8.98 -13.10 -4.41
CA ILE A 78 7.71 -13.63 -3.88
C ILE A 78 7.86 -14.09 -2.43
N ASP A 79 8.98 -14.72 -2.11
CA ASP A 79 9.25 -15.24 -0.77
C ASP A 79 9.53 -14.11 0.23
N LEU A 80 10.23 -13.06 -0.19
CA LEU A 80 10.41 -11.85 0.62
C LEU A 80 9.07 -11.17 0.93
N PHE A 81 8.16 -11.11 -0.06
CA PHE A 81 6.83 -10.54 0.13
C PHE A 81 5.98 -11.34 1.11
N LYS A 82 6.02 -12.68 1.00
CA LYS A 82 5.35 -13.58 1.97
C LYS A 82 5.90 -13.39 3.38
N TYR A 83 7.23 -13.26 3.51
CA TYR A 83 7.88 -13.00 4.79
C TYR A 83 7.42 -11.68 5.41
N LEU A 84 7.30 -10.61 4.61
CA LEU A 84 6.76 -9.34 5.04
C LEU A 84 5.30 -9.46 5.53
N LEU A 85 4.44 -10.13 4.76
CA LEU A 85 3.04 -10.33 5.13
C LEU A 85 2.89 -11.08 6.46
N ASP A 86 3.62 -12.18 6.63
CA ASP A 86 3.63 -12.97 7.86
C ASP A 86 4.08 -12.14 9.08
N LEU A 87 5.09 -11.28 8.89
CA LEU A 87 5.60 -10.41 9.93
C LEU A 87 4.59 -9.32 10.36
N LEU A 88 3.84 -8.76 9.40
CA LEU A 88 2.79 -7.78 9.67
C LEU A 88 1.56 -8.42 10.31
N GLU A 89 1.17 -9.62 9.86
CA GLU A 89 0.02 -10.36 10.39
C GLU A 89 0.23 -10.77 11.84
N LYS A 90 1.46 -11.18 12.20
CA LYS A 90 1.84 -11.51 13.58
C LYS A 90 1.85 -10.32 14.54
N ARG A 91 1.44 -9.11 14.09
CA ARG A 91 1.43 -7.85 14.86
C ARG A 91 2.74 -7.62 15.61
N ASN A 92 3.87 -7.99 14.99
CA ASN A 92 5.15 -7.77 15.61
C ASN A 92 5.36 -6.25 15.75
N PRO A 93 5.46 -5.69 16.97
CA PRO A 93 5.60 -4.24 17.14
C PRO A 93 6.88 -3.71 16.49
N LEU A 94 7.88 -4.57 16.25
CA LEU A 94 9.09 -4.22 15.53
C LEU A 94 8.84 -3.93 14.03
N ALA A 95 7.77 -4.47 13.44
CA ALA A 95 7.41 -4.19 12.05
C ALA A 95 7.28 -2.68 11.79
N HIS A 96 6.73 -1.94 12.76
CA HIS A 96 6.51 -0.49 12.65
C HIS A 96 7.80 0.33 12.64
N TYR A 97 8.92 -0.22 13.13
CA TYR A 97 10.20 0.48 13.23
C TYR A 97 11.30 -0.12 12.35
N MET A 98 11.01 -1.22 11.65
CA MET A 98 11.99 -1.82 10.75
C MET A 98 12.08 -1.05 9.45
N GLU A 99 13.31 -0.88 8.98
CA GLU A 99 13.58 -0.39 7.64
C GLU A 99 13.57 -1.54 6.62
N LEU A 100 13.41 -1.18 5.35
CA LEU A 100 13.40 -2.17 4.27
C LEU A 100 14.71 -2.96 4.19
N GLN A 101 15.85 -2.31 4.48
CA GLN A 101 17.14 -3.00 4.49
C GLN A 101 17.20 -4.06 5.58
N ASP A 102 16.75 -3.76 6.80
CA ASP A 102 16.69 -4.73 7.90
C ASP A 102 15.79 -5.92 7.58
N LEU A 103 14.65 -5.67 6.94
CA LEU A 103 13.74 -6.72 6.48
C LEU A 103 14.46 -7.67 5.50
N ILE A 104 15.12 -7.10 4.49
CA ILE A 104 15.85 -7.84 3.47
C ILE A 104 17.00 -8.64 4.11
N SER A 105 17.78 -8.00 4.99
CA SER A 105 18.87 -8.65 5.72
C SER A 105 18.38 -9.80 6.62
N LYS A 106 17.29 -9.60 7.37
CA LYS A 106 16.67 -10.66 8.19
C LYS A 106 16.18 -11.82 7.35
N PHE A 107 15.55 -11.52 6.22
CA PHE A 107 15.07 -12.55 5.28
C PHE A 107 16.23 -13.42 4.77
N TYR A 108 17.31 -12.80 4.29
CA TYR A 108 18.47 -13.54 3.77
C TYR A 108 19.33 -14.19 4.86
N SER A 109 19.30 -13.70 6.11
CA SER A 109 19.98 -14.34 7.24
C SER A 109 19.23 -15.53 7.82
N SER A 110 17.91 -15.60 7.60
CA SER A 110 17.05 -16.70 8.09
C SER A 110 16.92 -17.86 7.11
N ARG A 111 17.63 -17.79 5.97
CA ARG A 111 17.61 -18.75 4.87
C ARG A 111 18.94 -19.50 4.81
#